data_AF-K1TSL5-F1
#
_entry.id   AF-K1TSL5-F1
#
_cell.length_a   1.000
_cell.length_b   1.000
_cell.length_c   1.000
_cell.angle_alpha   90.00
_cell.angle_beta   90.00
_cell.angle_gamma   90.00
#
_symmetry.space_group_name_H-M   'P 1'
#
loop_
_entity.id
_entity.type
_entity.pdbx_description
1 polymer ?
#
loop_
_entity_poly.entity_id
_entity_poly.type
_entity_poly.pdbx_seq_one_letter_code
_entity_poly.pdbx_strand_id
1 'polypeptide(L)'
;MTERQADALLRSDLRKLCAMFRGFGRDSLLLATLAYNVGCGKVMKSRMYAKMRSGNRNIYRDYVDFKRWNGKIVPSIERRRKMEYLL
;
A
#
# COMPACT_ATOMS: atom_id res chain seq x y z
N MET A 1 21.04 13.56 -7.17
CA MET A 1 20.16 13.25 -6.02
C MET A 1 21.00 12.53 -4.98
N THR A 2 21.13 13.09 -3.77
CA THR A 2 21.80 12.40 -2.65
C THR A 2 20.85 11.45 -1.95
N GLU A 3 21.38 10.47 -1.21
CA GLU A 3 20.56 9.55 -0.40
C GLU A 3 19.66 10.32 0.58
N ARG A 4 20.18 11.35 1.24
CA ARG A 4 19.42 12.21 2.14
C ARG A 4 18.25 12.91 1.44
N GLN A 5 18.47 13.39 0.21
CA GLN A 5 17.40 14.01 -0.58
C GLN A 5 16.34 12.99 -0.99
N ALA A 6 16.75 11.78 -1.37
CA ALA A 6 15.82 10.70 -1.72
C ALA A 6 14.98 10.24 -0.52
N ASP A 7 15.59 10.07 0.65
CA ASP A 7 14.89 9.73 1.89
C ASP A 7 13.94 10.85 2.34
N ALA A 8 14.35 12.12 2.23
CA ALA A 8 13.47 13.25 2.52
C ALA A 8 12.23 13.28 1.61
N LEU A 9 12.42 13.02 0.31
CA LEU A 9 11.32 12.94 -0.66
C LEU A 9 10.38 11.78 -0.33
N LEU A 10 10.93 10.58 -0.07
CA LEU A 10 10.16 9.39 0.31
C LEU A 10 9.32 9.65 1.57
N ARG A 11 9.92 10.23 2.61
CA ARG A 11 9.23 10.55 3.87
C ARG A 11 8.14 11.60 3.66
N SER A 12 8.39 12.61 2.84
CA SER A 12 7.38 13.61 2.48
C SER A 12 6.17 12.96 1.82
N ASP A 13 6.39 12.08 0.85
CA ASP A 13 5.31 11.43 0.11
C ASP A 13 4.54 10.43 0.98
N LEU A 14 5.24 9.60 1.75
CA LEU A 14 4.60 8.67 2.70
C LEU A 14 3.77 9.41 3.75
N ARG A 15 4.22 10.57 4.26
CA ARG A 15 3.44 11.37 5.21
C ARG A 15 2.12 11.85 4.60
N LYS A 16 2.12 12.31 3.35
CA LYS A 16 0.91 12.73 2.63
C LYS A 16 -0.06 11.55 2.45
N LEU A 17 0.47 10.38 2.09
CA LEU A 17 -0.31 9.16 1.94
C LEU A 17 -0.90 8.67 3.27
N CYS A 18 -0.12 8.66 4.35
CA CYS A 18 -0.62 8.33 5.68
C CYS A 18 -1.72 9.30 6.13
N ALA A 19 -1.58 10.61 5.86
CA ALA A 19 -2.62 11.59 6.15
C ALA A 19 -3.91 11.32 5.37
N MET A 20 -3.80 10.91 4.10
CA MET A 20 -4.95 10.52 3.26
C MET A 20 -5.69 9.30 3.83
N PHE A 21 -4.96 8.32 4.36
CA PHE A 21 -5.53 7.09 4.93
C PHE A 21 -5.75 7.12 6.44
N ARG A 22 -5.64 8.29 7.09
CA ARG A 22 -5.69 8.43 8.56
C ARG A 22 -6.91 7.77 9.23
N GLY A 23 -8.04 7.71 8.52
CA GLY A 23 -9.28 7.10 9.01
C GLY A 23 -9.19 5.59 9.24
N PHE A 24 -8.16 4.93 8.71
CA PHE A 24 -7.90 3.50 8.91
C PHE A 24 -7.00 3.20 10.13
N GLY A 25 -6.60 4.22 10.90
CA GLY A 25 -5.84 4.04 12.14
C GLY A 25 -4.52 3.31 11.91
N ARG A 26 -4.32 2.17 12.60
CA ARG A 26 -3.13 1.31 12.45
C ARG A 26 -2.84 0.90 11.00
N ASP A 27 -3.88 0.78 10.17
CA ASP A 27 -3.73 0.33 8.78
C ASP A 27 -3.37 1.48 7.81
N SER A 28 -3.27 2.72 8.30
CA SER A 28 -2.89 3.88 7.48
C SER A 28 -1.53 3.69 6.83
N LEU A 29 -0.55 3.14 7.57
CA LEU A 29 0.79 2.90 7.06
C LEU A 29 0.81 1.78 6.00
N LEU A 30 0.04 0.73 6.20
CA LEU A 30 -0.10 -0.38 5.25
C LEU A 30 -0.69 0.13 3.93
N LEU A 31 -1.76 0.93 3.99
CA LEU A 31 -2.39 1.54 2.82
C LEU A 31 -1.47 2.54 2.12
N ALA A 32 -0.77 3.38 2.89
CA ALA A 32 0.19 4.35 2.35
C ALA A 32 1.34 3.66 1.62
N THR A 33 1.91 2.61 2.21
CA THR A 33 3.00 1.82 1.61
C THR A 33 2.55 1.16 0.31
N LEU A 34 1.35 0.58 0.29
CA LEU A 34 0.80 0.01 -0.95
C LEU A 34 0.57 1.09 -2.00
N ALA A 35 -0.10 2.19 -1.64
CA ALA A 35 -0.44 3.28 -2.54
C ALA A 35 0.78 3.99 -3.13
N TYR A 36 1.88 4.09 -2.36
CA TYR A 36 3.16 4.58 -2.88
C TYR A 36 3.67 3.71 -4.04
N ASN A 37 3.53 2.38 -3.93
CA ASN A 37 4.01 1.44 -4.94
C ASN A 37 3.06 1.26 -6.14
N VAL A 38 1.74 1.33 -5.92
CA VAL A 38 0.74 0.95 -6.95
C VAL A 38 -0.24 2.07 -7.33
N GLY A 39 -0.11 3.23 -6.69
CA GLY A 39 -0.94 4.42 -6.89
C GLY A 39 -2.23 4.43 -6.06
N CYS A 40 -2.58 5.59 -5.49
CA CYS A 40 -3.79 5.77 -4.67
C CYS A 40 -5.08 5.36 -5.36
N GLY A 41 -5.25 5.77 -6.62
CA GLY A 41 -6.47 5.48 -7.38
C GLY A 41 -6.72 3.98 -7.54
N LYS A 42 -5.66 3.18 -7.69
CA LYS A 42 -5.76 1.72 -7.79
C LYS A 42 -6.12 1.09 -6.46
N VAL A 43 -5.56 1.59 -5.36
CA VAL A 43 -5.91 1.14 -4.00
C VAL A 43 -7.36 1.48 -3.67
N MET A 44 -7.78 2.73 -3.85
CA MET A 44 -9.12 3.20 -3.46
C MET A 44 -10.27 2.54 -4.23
N LYS A 45 -10.02 2.08 -5.47
CA LYS A 45 -11.00 1.37 -6.30
C LYS A 45 -11.00 -0.15 -6.06
N SER A 46 -10.14 -0.66 -5.19
CA SER A 46 -9.98 -2.11 -4.99
C SER A 46 -11.03 -2.70 -4.03
N ARG A 47 -11.29 -4.00 -4.20
CA ARG A 47 -12.09 -4.79 -3.25
C ARG A 47 -11.51 -4.75 -1.83
N MET A 48 -10.19 -4.80 -1.70
CA MET A 48 -9.48 -4.69 -0.43
C MET A 48 -9.88 -3.40 0.31
N TYR A 49 -9.85 -2.26 -0.37
CA TYR A 49 -10.20 -0.98 0.22
C TYR A 49 -11.67 -0.90 0.63
N ALA A 50 -12.58 -1.43 -0.20
CA ALA A 50 -14.00 -1.54 0.14
C ALA A 50 -14.22 -2.38 1.43
N LYS A 51 -13.51 -3.50 1.59
CA LYS A 51 -13.56 -4.31 2.83
C LYS A 51 -13.07 -3.53 4.04
N MET A 52 -11.94 -2.84 3.94
CA MET A 52 -11.42 -2.05 5.06
C MET A 52 -12.40 -0.95 5.46
N ARG A 53 -13.06 -0.29 4.48
CA ARG A 53 -14.08 0.73 4.75
C ARG A 53 -15.31 0.19 5.47
N SER A 54 -15.63 -1.10 5.30
CA SER A 54 -16.72 -1.76 6.02
C SER A 54 -16.27 -2.37 7.36
N GLY A 55 -15.06 -2.07 7.83
CA GLY A 55 -14.48 -2.66 9.05
C GLY A 55 -13.99 -4.10 8.88
N ASN A 56 -14.01 -4.66 7.66
CA ASN A 56 -13.52 -6.00 7.39
C ASN A 56 -12.01 -5.98 7.14
N ARG A 57 -11.24 -6.44 8.13
CA ARG A 57 -9.78 -6.52 8.06
C ARG A 57 -9.23 -7.82 7.45
N ASN A 58 -10.11 -8.74 7.03
CA ASN A 58 -9.69 -9.95 6.30
C ASN A 58 -9.37 -9.62 4.83
N ILE A 59 -8.19 -9.02 4.66
CA ILE A 59 -7.71 -8.44 3.40
C ILE A 59 -6.41 -9.05 2.89
N TYR A 60 -5.79 -9.99 3.60
CA TYR A 60 -4.49 -10.57 3.21
C TYR A 60 -4.45 -11.04 1.75
N ARG A 61 -5.46 -11.80 1.32
CA ARG A 61 -5.54 -12.29 -0.08
C ARG A 61 -5.68 -11.14 -1.07
N ASP A 62 -6.54 -10.17 -0.79
CA ASP A 62 -6.72 -9.01 -1.68
C ASP A 62 -5.46 -8.12 -1.73
N TYR A 63 -4.74 -8.02 -0.61
CA TYR A 63 -3.49 -7.26 -0.50
C TYR A 63 -2.36 -7.89 -1.31
N VAL A 64 -2.16 -9.21 -1.17
CA VAL A 64 -1.12 -9.96 -1.91
C VAL A 64 -1.43 -10.00 -3.41
N ASP A 65 -2.69 -9.89 -3.83
CA ASP A 65 -3.08 -9.83 -5.24
C ASP A 65 -2.58 -8.59 -5.98
N PHE A 66 -2.12 -7.54 -5.26
CA PHE A 66 -1.33 -6.43 -5.82
C PHE A 66 0.11 -6.85 -6.20
N LYS A 67 0.28 -8.07 -6.72
CA LYS A 67 1.50 -8.64 -7.27
C LYS A 67 1.56 -8.66 -8.80
N ARG A 68 0.46 -8.33 -9.46
CA ARG A 68 0.37 -8.36 -10.93
C ARG A 68 0.85 -7.05 -11.55
N TRP A 69 1.74 -7.17 -12.53
CA TRP A 69 2.14 -6.10 -13.44
C TRP A 69 1.82 -6.53 -14.87
N ASN A 70 1.07 -5.69 -15.58
CA ASN A 70 0.57 -5.98 -16.93
C ASN A 70 -0.04 -7.41 -17.07
N GLY A 71 -0.91 -7.77 -16.13
CA GLY A 71 -1.57 -9.10 -16.07
C GLY A 71 -0.71 -10.25 -15.55
N LYS A 72 0.62 -10.11 -15.50
CA LYS A 72 1.55 -11.17 -15.08
C LYS A 72 1.89 -11.07 -13.60
N ILE A 73 1.99 -12.22 -12.93
CA ILE A 73 2.44 -12.28 -11.54
C ILE A 73 3.95 -11.98 -11.49
N VAL A 74 4.35 -11.08 -10.60
CA VAL A 74 5.76 -10.75 -10.35
C VAL A 74 6.17 -11.27 -8.96
N PRO A 75 7.02 -12.32 -8.87
CA PRO A 75 7.36 -12.95 -7.59
C PRO A 75 8.00 -12.00 -6.55
N SER A 76 8.81 -11.04 -7.00
CA SER A 76 9.42 -10.05 -6.11
C SER A 76 8.39 -9.09 -5.51
N ILE A 77 7.32 -8.75 -6.25
CA ILE A 77 6.23 -7.93 -5.74
C ILE A 77 5.40 -8.74 -4.74
N GLU A 78 5.12 -10.02 -5.04
CA GLU A 78 4.43 -10.90 -4.08
C GLU A 78 5.18 -10.99 -2.74
N ARG A 79 6.49 -11.23 -2.78
CA ARG A 79 7.33 -11.24 -1.56
C ARG A 79 7.23 -9.92 -0.81
N ARG A 80 7.30 -8.79 -1.51
CA ARG A 80 7.15 -7.45 -0.91
C ARG A 80 5.79 -7.26 -0.25
N ARG A 81 4.69 -7.64 -0.92
CA ARG A 81 3.33 -7.54 -0.35
C ARG A 81 3.20 -8.37 0.93
N LYS A 82 3.79 -9.57 0.96
CA LYS A 82 3.81 -10.40 2.17
C LYS A 82 4.58 -9.73 3.31
N MET A 83 5.74 -9.17 3.03
CA MET A 83 6.54 -8.44 4.03
C MET A 83 5.84 -7.18 4.55
N GLU A 84 5.23 -6.38 3.66
CA GLU A 84 4.48 -5.19 4.05
C GLU A 84 3.30 -5.53 4.95
N TYR A 85 2.64 -6.68 4.76
CA TYR A 85 1.52 -7.12 5.60
C TYR A 85 1.94 -7.57 7.01
N LEU A 86 3.23 -7.84 7.22
CA LEU A 86 3.78 -8.19 8.54
C LEU A 86 4.12 -6.96 9.39
N LEU A 87 4.07 -5.75 8.81
CA LEU A 87 4.18 -4.47 9.53
C LEU A 87 2.99 -4.28 10.50
#